data_AF-A0A7X3HF32-F1
#
_entry.id   AF-A0A7X3HF32-F1
#
_cell.length_a   1.000
_cell.length_b   1.000
_cell.length_c   1.000
_cell.angle_alpha   90.00
_cell.angle_beta   90.00
_cell.angle_gamma   90.00
#
_symmetry.space_group_name_H-M   'P 1'
#
loop_
_entity.id
_entity.type
_entity.pdbx_description
1 polymer ?
#
loop_
_entity_poly.entity_id
_entity_poly.type
_entity_poly.pdbx_seq_one_letter_code
_entity_poly.pdbx_strand_id
1 'polypeptide(L)'
;KIEGEDLYLIGTSEHSMIGKFINTQLTEDQLPQTLTSYSPCFRKEKGAHGIEERGVYRIHQFEKQEMIVVCKPEESMEWYDKLWQNTVDLFRSMDIPV
;
A
#
# COMPACT_ATOMS: atom_id res chain seq x y z
N LYS A 1 -4.10 -3.84 -18.15
CA LYS A 1 -3.05 -4.05 -19.17
C LYS A 1 -3.24 -2.97 -20.20
N ILE A 2 -2.19 -2.24 -20.53
CA ILE A 2 -2.23 -1.24 -21.59
C ILE A 2 -2.23 -2.00 -22.93
N GLU A 3 -3.13 -1.64 -23.84
CA GLU A 3 -3.24 -2.32 -25.13
C GLU A 3 -1.97 -2.11 -25.94
N GLY A 4 -1.45 -3.17 -26.56
CA GLY A 4 -0.20 -3.12 -27.33
C GLY A 4 1.08 -3.09 -26.49
N GLU A 5 0.99 -3.07 -25.16
CA GLU A 5 2.15 -2.98 -24.26
C GLU A 5 2.16 -4.11 -23.22
N ASP A 6 3.33 -4.45 -22.69
CA ASP A 6 3.45 -5.35 -21.54
C ASP A 6 3.44 -4.57 -20.21
N LEU A 7 2.53 -3.60 -20.12
CA LEU A 7 2.34 -2.78 -18.91
C LEU A 7 0.99 -3.07 -18.26
N TYR A 8 0.99 -3.01 -16.93
CA TYR A 8 -0.19 -3.20 -16.10
C TYR A 8 -0.35 -2.00 -15.17
N LEU A 9 -1.60 -1.57 -14.98
CA LEU A 9 -1.93 -0.60 -13.95
C LEU A 9 -1.71 -1.26 -12.58
N ILE A 10 -1.18 -0.49 -11.63
CA ILE A 10 -0.90 -0.98 -10.28
C ILE A 10 -2.18 -1.24 -9.49
N GLY A 11 -2.23 -2.35 -8.75
CA GLY A 11 -3.31 -2.63 -7.80
C GLY A 11 -3.13 -1.94 -6.42
N THR A 12 -1.92 -1.42 -6.19
CA THR A 12 -1.45 -0.64 -5.04
C THR A 12 -0.04 -0.10 -5.37
N SER A 13 0.32 1.07 -4.84
CA SER A 13 1.67 1.64 -4.93
C SER A 13 2.75 0.77 -4.29
N GLU A 14 2.39 -0.17 -3.41
CA GLU A 14 3.29 -1.21 -2.86
C GLU A 14 4.14 -1.87 -3.96
N HIS A 15 3.53 -2.30 -5.08
CA HIS A 15 4.26 -2.97 -6.16
C HIS A 15 5.42 -2.13 -6.69
N SER A 16 5.19 -0.84 -6.93
CA SER A 16 6.21 0.07 -7.45
C SER A 16 7.22 0.47 -6.39
N MET A 17 6.76 0.71 -5.15
CA MET A 17 7.64 1.13 -4.05
C MET A 17 8.59 0.02 -3.62
N ILE A 18 8.09 -1.22 -3.48
CA ILE A 18 8.94 -2.39 -3.21
C ILE A 18 9.81 -2.70 -4.43
N GLY A 19 9.25 -2.62 -5.64
CA GLY A 19 9.95 -2.84 -6.90
C GLY A 19 11.21 -1.96 -7.08
N LYS A 20 11.23 -0.75 -6.49
CA LYS A 20 12.40 0.15 -6.48
C LYS A 20 13.66 -0.50 -5.91
N PHE A 21 13.51 -1.49 -5.02
CA PHE A 21 14.63 -2.16 -4.36
C PHE A 21 15.12 -3.43 -5.09
N ILE A 22 14.48 -3.81 -6.20
CA ILE A 22 14.93 -4.95 -7.01
C ILE A 22 16.36 -4.70 -7.48
N ASN A 23 17.22 -5.72 -7.36
CA ASN A 23 18.65 -5.66 -7.72
C ASN A 23 19.43 -4.56 -6.97
N THR A 24 18.98 -4.15 -5.79
CA THR A 24 19.70 -3.22 -4.91
C THR A 24 20.17 -3.95 -3.65
N GLN A 25 21.30 -3.49 -3.09
CA GLN A 25 21.75 -3.88 -1.75
C GLN A 25 21.76 -2.63 -0.90
N LEU A 26 21.10 -2.70 0.25
CA LEU A 26 21.12 -1.64 1.24
C LEU A 26 22.18 -1.96 2.30
N THR A 27 22.93 -0.93 2.71
CA THR A 27 23.81 -1.01 3.87
C THR A 27 23.02 -0.74 5.15
N GLU A 28 23.53 -1.17 6.30
CA GLU A 28 22.79 -1.04 7.57
C GLU A 28 22.49 0.42 7.94
N ASP A 29 23.38 1.36 7.59
CA ASP A 29 23.20 2.80 7.82
C ASP A 29 22.08 3.41 6.96
N GLN A 30 21.62 2.70 5.92
CA GLN A 30 20.47 3.09 5.12
C GLN A 30 19.15 2.57 5.72
N LEU A 31 19.18 1.73 6.76
CA LEU A 31 17.99 1.20 7.39
C LEU A 31 17.62 2.01 8.65
N PRO A 32 16.31 2.22 8.91
CA PRO A 32 15.17 1.80 8.10
C PRO A 32 14.85 2.81 6.98
N GLN A 33 14.43 2.31 5.82
CA GLN A 33 13.80 3.13 4.78
C GLN A 33 12.31 3.20 5.04
N THR A 34 11.80 4.39 5.37
CA THR A 34 10.37 4.64 5.56
C THR A 34 9.82 5.40 4.36
N LEU A 35 8.84 4.81 3.68
CA LEU A 35 8.29 5.32 2.43
C LEU A 35 6.78 5.48 2.55
N THR A 36 6.25 6.47 1.86
CA THR A 36 4.81 6.71 1.78
C THR A 36 4.42 7.13 0.37
N SER A 37 3.23 6.77 -0.08
CA SER A 37 2.75 7.13 -1.42
C SER A 37 1.23 7.27 -1.47
N TYR A 38 0.77 8.38 -2.03
CA TYR A 38 -0.60 8.57 -2.47
C TYR A 38 -0.71 8.20 -3.95
N SER A 39 -1.61 7.28 -4.31
CA SER A 39 -1.77 6.87 -5.71
C SER A 39 -3.14 6.25 -6.02
N PRO A 40 -3.59 6.32 -7.29
CA PRO A 40 -4.72 5.55 -7.76
C PRO A 40 -4.37 4.06 -7.81
N CYS A 41 -5.31 3.23 -7.36
CA CYS A 41 -5.22 1.77 -7.32
C CYS A 41 -6.26 1.16 -8.24
N PHE A 42 -5.86 0.25 -9.12
CA PHE A 42 -6.73 -0.35 -10.14
C PHE A 42 -6.92 -1.85 -9.91
N ARG A 43 -8.16 -2.28 -9.60
CA ARG A 43 -8.49 -3.68 -9.33
C ARG A 43 -9.66 -4.17 -10.17
N LYS A 44 -9.52 -5.36 -10.75
CA LYS A 44 -10.57 -5.98 -11.58
C LYS A 44 -11.76 -6.50 -10.76
N GLU A 45 -11.59 -6.71 -9.45
CA GLU A 45 -12.63 -7.24 -8.55
C GLU A 45 -13.35 -8.50 -9.09
N LYS A 46 -12.62 -9.36 -9.81
CA LYS A 46 -13.17 -10.61 -10.35
C LYS A 46 -13.59 -11.53 -9.18
N GLY A 47 -14.86 -11.89 -9.13
CA GLY A 47 -15.43 -12.77 -8.10
C GLY A 47 -16.34 -12.08 -7.08
N ALA A 48 -16.52 -10.76 -7.16
CA ALA A 48 -17.34 -9.99 -6.22
C ALA A 48 -18.82 -9.82 -6.65
N HIS A 49 -19.33 -10.61 -7.60
CA HIS A 49 -20.72 -10.50 -8.04
C HIS A 49 -21.70 -10.69 -6.89
N GLY A 50 -22.53 -9.68 -6.63
CA GLY A 50 -23.53 -9.66 -5.56
C GLY A 50 -23.06 -9.16 -4.19
N ILE A 51 -21.79 -8.77 -4.04
CA ILE A 51 -21.24 -8.25 -2.76
C ILE A 51 -20.97 -6.74 -2.90
N GLU A 52 -21.74 -5.93 -2.18
CA GLU A 52 -21.47 -4.49 -1.97
C GLU A 52 -21.38 -3.64 -3.26
N GLU A 53 -22.24 -3.94 -4.25
CA GLU A 53 -22.21 -3.28 -5.57
C GLU A 53 -22.67 -1.81 -5.58
N ARG A 54 -23.16 -1.27 -4.46
CA ARG A 54 -23.64 0.11 -4.36
C ARG A 54 -22.70 0.96 -3.50
N GLY A 55 -22.40 2.16 -3.99
CA GLY A 55 -21.56 3.14 -3.29
C GLY A 55 -20.10 3.07 -3.71
N VAL A 56 -19.20 3.52 -2.82
CA VAL A 56 -17.76 3.64 -3.08
C VAL A 56 -16.92 2.58 -2.35
N TYR A 57 -17.58 1.64 -1.67
CA TYR A 57 -16.89 0.64 -0.86
C TYR A 57 -16.05 -0.33 -1.71
N ARG A 58 -16.57 -0.71 -2.89
CA ARG A 58 -15.86 -1.57 -3.86
C ARG A 58 -15.99 -1.00 -5.26
N ILE A 59 -14.89 -0.46 -5.78
CA ILE A 59 -14.80 0.16 -7.11
C ILE A 59 -13.50 -0.23 -7.80
N HIS A 60 -13.48 -0.15 -9.13
CA HIS A 60 -12.32 -0.54 -9.93
C HIS A 60 -11.13 0.39 -9.78
N GLN A 61 -11.36 1.65 -9.41
CA GLN A 61 -10.34 2.65 -9.16
C GLN A 61 -10.63 3.36 -7.85
N PHE A 62 -9.65 3.40 -6.96
CA PHE A 62 -9.74 4.14 -5.70
C PHE A 62 -8.37 4.73 -5.35
N GLU A 63 -8.37 5.80 -4.55
CA GLU A 63 -7.14 6.43 -4.07
C GLU A 63 -6.71 5.78 -2.76
N LYS A 64 -5.40 5.62 -2.56
CA LYS A 64 -4.86 5.05 -1.33
C LYS A 64 -3.57 5.74 -0.92
N GLN A 65 -3.48 6.07 0.37
CA GLN A 65 -2.23 6.39 1.05
C GLN A 65 -1.60 5.09 1.54
N GLU A 66 -0.40 4.77 1.07
CA GLU A 66 0.34 3.56 1.46
C GLU A 66 1.55 3.90 2.31
N MET A 67 1.89 3.02 3.25
CA MET A 67 3.14 3.05 4.00
C MET A 67 3.94 1.77 3.73
N ILE A 68 5.25 1.90 3.49
CA ILE A 68 6.19 0.78 3.34
C ILE A 68 7.42 1.05 4.21
N VAL A 69 7.90 0.01 4.89
CA VAL A 69 9.14 0.08 5.65
C VAL A 69 10.05 -1.07 5.23
N VAL A 70 11.28 -0.73 4.82
CA VAL A 70 12.38 -1.70 4.69
C VAL A 70 13.27 -1.51 5.91
N CYS A 71 13.32 -2.51 6.78
CA CYS A 71 14.03 -2.46 8.05
C CYS A 71 14.85 -3.74 8.29
N LYS A 72 15.58 -3.77 9.40
CA LYS A 72 16.26 -5.01 9.82
C LYS A 72 15.22 -6.07 10.22
N PRO A 73 15.48 -7.37 9.98
CA PRO A 73 14.52 -8.43 10.30
C PRO A 73 14.05 -8.42 11.76
N GLU A 74 14.96 -8.15 12.69
CA GLU A 74 14.70 -8.08 14.14
C GLU A 74 13.80 -6.91 14.55
N GLU A 75 13.70 -5.86 13.73
CA GLU A 75 12.86 -4.67 13.98
C GLU A 75 11.47 -4.79 13.32
N SER A 76 11.24 -5.82 12.50
CA SER A 76 10.05 -5.93 11.66
C SER A 76 8.73 -5.85 12.43
N MET A 77 8.66 -6.49 13.60
CA MET A 77 7.47 -6.45 14.45
C MET A 77 7.24 -5.08 15.09
N GLU A 78 8.30 -4.40 15.51
CA GLU A 78 8.20 -3.04 16.04
C GLU A 78 7.69 -2.08 14.95
N TRP A 79 8.16 -2.23 13.72
CA TRP A 79 7.67 -1.43 12.59
C TRP A 79 6.23 -1.76 12.22
N TYR A 80 5.82 -3.02 12.27
CA TYR A 80 4.42 -3.42 12.08
C TYR A 80 3.51 -2.68 13.07
N ASP A 81 3.84 -2.70 14.36
CA ASP A 81 3.04 -2.04 15.40
C ASP A 81 2.98 -0.53 15.19
N LYS A 82 4.10 0.10 14.78
CA LYS A 82 4.13 1.54 14.44
C LYS A 82 3.23 1.88 13.25
N LEU A 83 3.26 1.09 12.18
CA LEU A 83 2.42 1.33 11.00
C LEU A 83 0.92 1.15 11.31
N TRP A 84 0.60 0.15 12.12
CA TRP A 84 -0.75 -0.05 12.61
C TRP A 84 -1.20 1.15 13.47
N GLN A 85 -0.39 1.57 14.45
CA GLN A 85 -0.71 2.69 15.31
C GLN A 85 -0.88 4.00 14.52
N ASN A 86 -0.02 4.27 13.53
CA ASN A 86 -0.18 5.44 12.64
C ASN A 86 -1.54 5.44 11.92
N THR A 87 -2.01 4.27 11.50
CA THR A 87 -3.32 4.12 10.85
C THR A 87 -4.44 4.40 11.85
N VAL A 88 -4.36 3.83 13.05
CA VAL A 88 -5.34 4.06 14.13
C VAL A 88 -5.39 5.53 14.51
N ASP A 89 -4.24 6.18 14.69
CA ASP A 89 -4.15 7.58 15.09
C ASP A 89 -4.70 8.51 14.00
N LEU A 90 -4.47 8.21 12.72
CA LEU A 90 -5.07 8.96 11.61
C LEU A 90 -6.60 8.92 11.69
N PHE A 91 -7.20 7.74 11.84
CA PHE A 91 -8.65 7.60 11.92
C PHE A 91 -9.23 8.28 13.17
N ARG A 92 -8.58 8.12 14.32
CA ARG A 92 -8.98 8.81 15.56
C ARG A 92 -8.89 10.33 15.43
N SER A 93 -7.86 10.86 14.74
CA SER A 93 -7.72 12.30 14.51
C SER A 93 -8.84 12.89 13.64
N MET A 94 -9.55 12.04 12.89
CA MET A 94 -10.71 12.38 12.07
C MET A 94 -12.04 12.06 12.76
N ASP A 95 -12.02 11.75 14.07
CA ASP A 95 -13.18 11.30 14.85
C ASP A 95 -13.86 10.04 14.28
N ILE A 96 -13.11 9.18 13.59
CA ILE A 96 -13.61 7.90 13.07
C ILE A 96 -13.34 6.79 14.10
N PRO A 97 -14.37 6.06 14.55
CA PRO A 97 -14.19 4.92 15.45
C PRO A 97 -13.41 3.77 14.77
N VAL A 98 -12.36 3.31 15.43
CA VAL A 98 -11.47 2.20 15.02
C VAL A 98 -11.07 1.34 16.21
#